data_AF-A0A9E0QTH9-F1
#
_entry.id   AF-A0A9E0QTH9-F1
#
_cell.length_a   1.000
_cell.length_b   1.000
_cell.length_c   1.000
_cell.angle_alpha   90.00
_cell.angle_beta   90.00
_cell.angle_gamma   90.00
#
_symmetry.space_group_name_H-M   'P 1'
#
loop_
_entity.id
_entity.type
_entity.pdbx_description
1 polymer ?
#
loop_
_entity_poly.entity_id
_entity_poly.type
_entity_poly.pdbx_seq_one_letter_code
_entity_poly.pdbx_strand_id
1 'polypeptide(L)'
;ALKFGTQKINLHQSGAEFDPKAAQVQPGSADLCFLSETPLEVWQHHFAALGVTVEMGPLPRSGATGPIRSLYLRDPDGNLIEVSNRAESSA
;
A
#
# COMPACT_ATOMS: atom_id res chain seq x y z
N ALA A 1 -2.80 10.64 12.32
CA ALA A 1 -3.16 9.29 11.83
C ALA A 1 -3.76 9.43 10.44
N LEU A 2 -3.44 8.50 9.55
CA LEU A 2 -4.01 8.42 8.20
C LEU A 2 -5.26 7.55 8.27
N LYS A 3 -6.38 8.01 7.71
CA LYS A 3 -7.67 7.29 7.71
C LYS A 3 -8.00 6.83 6.30
N PHE A 4 -8.55 5.63 6.16
CA PHE A 4 -9.01 5.06 4.90
C PHE A 4 -10.12 4.04 5.17
N GLY A 5 -11.25 4.18 4.49
CA GLY A 5 -12.45 3.41 4.80
C GLY A 5 -12.82 3.49 6.29
N THR A 6 -12.96 2.34 6.93
CA THR A 6 -13.23 2.19 8.38
C THR A 6 -11.97 1.89 9.20
N GLN A 7 -10.78 2.04 8.61
CA GLN A 7 -9.49 1.72 9.18
C GLN A 7 -8.58 2.96 9.29
N LYS A 8 -7.46 2.82 10.00
CA LYS A 8 -6.43 3.86 10.09
C LYS A 8 -5.04 3.28 10.31
N ILE A 9 -4.04 4.08 9.97
CA ILE A 9 -2.64 3.90 10.38
C ILE A 9 -2.26 5.07 11.30
N ASN A 10 -1.83 4.75 12.52
CA ASN A 10 -1.23 5.74 13.41
C ASN A 10 0.22 6.01 12.95
N LEU A 11 0.65 7.26 13.01
CA LEU A 11 2.02 7.66 12.67
C LEU A 11 2.73 8.08 13.93
N HIS A 12 3.89 7.49 14.18
CA HIS A 12 4.82 7.90 15.23
C HIS A 12 6.07 8.43 14.52
N GLN A 13 6.54 9.61 14.92
CA GLN A 13 7.78 10.17 14.37
C GLN A 13 8.97 9.42 14.99
N SER A 14 9.95 9.05 14.17
CA SER A 14 11.15 8.38 14.65
C SER A 14 11.89 9.23 15.68
N GLY A 15 12.22 8.63 16.84
CA GLY A 15 12.82 9.30 17.99
C GLY A 15 11.83 10.06 18.88
N ALA A 16 10.54 10.09 18.53
CA ALA A 16 9.47 10.73 19.30
C ALA A 16 8.22 9.83 19.36
N GLU A 17 8.41 8.52 19.52
CA GLU A 17 7.33 7.55 19.54
C GLU A 17 6.59 7.48 20.88
N PHE A 18 5.29 7.25 20.84
CA PHE A 18 4.47 6.98 22.05
C PHE A 18 4.58 5.51 22.48
N ASP A 19 4.52 5.27 23.79
CA ASP A 19 4.45 3.92 24.36
C ASP A 19 2.99 3.45 24.57
N PRO A 20 2.71 2.13 24.41
CA PRO A 20 3.64 1.09 23.97
C PRO A 20 3.90 1.15 22.46
N LYS A 21 5.09 0.70 22.05
CA LYS A 21 5.53 0.62 20.65
C LYS A 21 6.19 -0.73 20.34
N ALA A 22 6.47 -0.97 19.06
CA ALA A 22 7.20 -2.15 18.64
C ALA A 22 8.56 -2.24 19.34
N ALA A 23 9.02 -3.46 19.64
CA ALA A 23 10.31 -3.68 20.31
C ALA A 23 11.50 -3.16 19.50
N GLN A 24 11.41 -3.20 18.16
CA GLN A 24 12.36 -2.60 17.24
C GLN A 24 11.58 -1.73 16.25
N VAL A 25 11.58 -0.42 16.48
CA VAL A 25 10.96 0.55 15.58
C VAL A 25 11.93 0.83 14.43
N GLN A 26 11.45 0.71 13.19
CA GLN A 26 12.26 0.93 12.00
C GLN A 26 11.39 1.58 10.90
N PRO A 27 11.64 2.85 10.53
CA PRO A 27 11.05 3.43 9.32
C PRO A 27 11.42 2.60 8.08
N GLY A 28 10.49 2.50 7.13
CA GLY A 28 10.69 1.73 5.90
C GLY A 28 10.52 0.21 6.05
N SER A 29 10.15 -0.29 7.24
CA SER A 29 10.00 -1.73 7.51
C SER A 29 8.62 -2.30 7.17
N ALA A 30 7.64 -1.47 6.82
CA ALA A 30 6.30 -1.93 6.51
C ALA A 30 6.19 -2.43 5.05
N ASP A 31 5.41 -3.50 4.88
CA ASP A 31 4.96 -4.04 3.59
C ASP A 31 3.44 -4.22 3.67
N LEU A 32 2.69 -3.39 2.94
CA LEU A 32 1.25 -3.22 3.12
C LEU A 32 0.51 -3.32 1.79
N CYS A 33 -0.53 -4.15 1.74
CA CYS A 33 -1.44 -4.26 0.59
C CYS A 33 -2.79 -3.61 0.88
N PHE A 34 -3.19 -2.68 0.01
CA PHE A 34 -4.47 -1.98 0.05
C PHE A 34 -5.35 -2.39 -1.12
N LEU A 35 -6.55 -2.87 -0.81
CA LEU A 35 -7.59 -3.07 -1.81
C LEU A 35 -8.27 -1.73 -2.12
N SER A 36 -8.32 -1.39 -3.39
CA SER A 36 -9.07 -0.25 -3.92
C SER A 36 -10.15 -0.74 -4.87
N GLU A 37 -11.28 -0.04 -4.92
CA GLU A 37 -12.30 -0.21 -5.97
C GLU A 37 -11.98 0.63 -7.22
N THR A 38 -11.07 1.61 -7.08
CA THR A 38 -10.61 2.42 -8.21
C THR A 38 -9.73 1.55 -9.13
N PRO A 39 -10.00 1.51 -10.45
CA PRO A 39 -9.22 0.69 -11.39
C PRO A 39 -7.72 1.02 -11.35
N LEU A 40 -6.87 -0.01 -11.46
CA LEU A 40 -5.40 0.17 -11.44
C LEU A 40 -4.89 1.14 -12.51
N GLU A 41 -5.52 1.20 -13.68
CA GLU A 41 -5.18 2.16 -14.74
C GLU A 41 -5.32 3.61 -14.26
N VAL A 42 -6.38 3.90 -13.49
CA VAL A 42 -6.62 5.22 -12.90
C VAL A 42 -5.55 5.53 -11.85
N TRP A 43 -5.16 4.54 -11.04
CA TRP A 43 -4.05 4.67 -10.09
C TRP A 43 -2.72 4.95 -10.79
N GLN A 44 -2.39 4.24 -11.87
CA GLN A 44 -1.16 4.46 -12.63
C GLN A 44 -1.09 5.89 -13.17
N HIS A 45 -2.19 6.39 -13.76
CA HIS A 45 -2.26 7.79 -14.21
C HIS A 45 -2.14 8.78 -13.06
N HIS A 46 -2.79 8.51 -11.93
CA HIS A 46 -2.70 9.34 -10.74
C HIS A 46 -1.27 9.43 -10.19
N PHE A 47 -0.58 8.29 -10.08
CA PHE A 47 0.81 8.25 -9.63
C PHE A 47 1.75 8.96 -10.60
N ALA A 48 1.61 8.74 -11.91
CA ALA A 48 2.40 9.44 -12.92
C ALA A 48 2.22 10.97 -12.85
N ALA A 49 0.98 11.45 -12.66
CA ALA A 49 0.68 12.87 -12.51
C ALA A 49 1.31 13.50 -11.26
N LEU A 50 1.54 12.71 -10.21
CA LEU A 50 2.20 13.13 -8.97
C LEU A 50 3.72 12.88 -8.97
N GLY A 51 4.28 12.33 -10.06
CA GLY A 51 5.69 11.94 -10.12
C GLY A 51 6.06 10.77 -9.20
N VAL A 52 5.09 9.94 -8.82
CA VAL A 52 5.29 8.73 -8.02
C VAL A 52 5.59 7.55 -8.94
N THR A 53 6.74 6.92 -8.76
CA THR A 53 7.16 5.77 -9.57
C THR A 53 6.44 4.49 -9.12
N VAL A 54 5.80 3.81 -10.05
CA VAL A 54 5.38 2.42 -9.88
C VAL A 54 6.59 1.52 -10.15
N GLU A 55 7.09 0.83 -9.11
CA GLU A 55 8.26 -0.06 -9.20
C GLU A 55 7.93 -1.35 -9.95
N MET A 56 6.69 -1.86 -9.83
CA MET A 56 6.25 -3.10 -10.45
C MET A 56 4.74 -3.14 -10.66
N GLY A 57 4.28 -3.72 -11.77
CA GLY A 57 2.86 -3.95 -12.07
C GLY A 57 2.33 -3.18 -13.27
N PRO A 58 1.06 -3.41 -13.65
CA PRO A 58 0.08 -4.26 -12.96
C PRO A 58 0.30 -5.76 -13.21
N LEU A 59 0.37 -6.57 -12.15
CA LEU A 59 0.62 -8.02 -12.25
C LEU A 59 -0.21 -8.85 -11.25
N PRO A 60 -0.44 -10.15 -11.51
CA PRO A 60 -1.26 -10.99 -10.63
C PRO A 60 -0.56 -11.32 -9.31
N ARG A 61 -1.36 -11.42 -8.25
CA ARG A 61 -0.96 -11.77 -6.88
C ARG A 61 -2.05 -12.58 -6.17
N SER A 62 -1.68 -13.19 -5.06
CA SER A 62 -2.62 -13.86 -4.16
C SER A 62 -3.05 -12.89 -3.06
N GLY A 63 -4.30 -12.47 -3.08
CA GLY A 63 -4.91 -11.72 -1.99
C GLY A 63 -5.47 -12.63 -0.91
N ALA A 64 -5.79 -12.06 0.24
CA ALA A 64 -6.30 -12.81 1.40
C ALA A 64 -7.62 -13.57 1.14
N THR A 65 -8.43 -13.11 0.17
CA THR A 65 -9.75 -13.69 -0.15
C THR A 65 -9.87 -14.21 -1.58
N GLY A 66 -8.78 -14.17 -2.35
CA GLY A 66 -8.78 -14.58 -3.76
C GLY A 66 -7.71 -13.86 -4.59
N PRO A 67 -7.64 -14.15 -5.89
CA PRO A 67 -6.71 -13.51 -6.80
C PRO A 67 -6.91 -11.99 -6.87
N ILE A 68 -5.80 -11.25 -6.94
CA ILE A 68 -5.79 -9.79 -7.10
C ILE A 68 -4.81 -9.40 -8.21
N ARG A 69 -4.95 -8.19 -8.74
CA ARG A 69 -3.91 -7.53 -9.55
C ARG A 69 -3.37 -6.35 -8.77
N SER A 70 -2.07 -6.12 -8.86
CA SER A 70 -1.36 -5.24 -7.94
C SER A 70 -0.37 -4.31 -8.65
N LEU A 71 -0.21 -3.11 -8.09
CA LEU A 71 0.87 -2.16 -8.37
C LEU A 71 1.73 -2.01 -7.10
N TYR A 72 3.03 -1.89 -7.25
CA TYR A 72 3.98 -1.70 -6.15
C TYR A 72 4.67 -0.35 -6.26
N LEU A 73 4.80 0.36 -5.14
CA LEU A 73 5.47 1.64 -5.02
C LEU A 73 6.10 1.80 -3.63
N ARG A 74 6.88 2.86 -3.44
CA ARG A 74 7.47 3.24 -2.16
C ARG A 74 6.81 4.49 -1.60
N ASP A 75 6.62 4.52 -0.29
CA ASP A 75 6.35 5.75 0.43
C ASP A 75 7.66 6.48 0.78
N PRO A 76 7.61 7.68 1.41
CA PRO A 76 8.81 8.46 1.73
C PRO A 76 9.82 7.78 2.65
N ASP A 77 9.39 6.86 3.51
CA ASP A 77 10.27 6.11 4.41
C ASP A 77 10.81 4.81 3.76
N GLY A 78 10.33 4.47 2.55
CA GLY A 78 10.74 3.28 1.81
C GLY A 78 9.87 2.05 2.08
N ASN A 79 8.74 2.20 2.79
CA ASN A 79 7.80 1.10 2.99
C ASN A 79 7.29 0.60 1.62
N LEU A 80 7.11 -0.71 1.48
CA LEU A 80 6.51 -1.27 0.27
C LEU A 80 5.00 -1.11 0.37
N ILE A 81 4.43 -0.35 -0.57
CA ILE A 81 2.99 -0.16 -0.68
C ILE A 81 2.50 -0.88 -1.92
N GLU A 82 1.58 -1.80 -1.73
CA GLU A 82 0.87 -2.50 -2.79
C GLU A 82 -0.57 -1.94 -2.90
N VAL A 83 -0.94 -1.48 -4.10
CA VAL A 83 -2.32 -1.04 -4.41
C VAL A 83 -2.93 -2.04 -5.38
N SER A 84 -4.07 -2.60 -5.00
CA SER A 84 -4.62 -3.78 -5.65
C SER A 84 -6.12 -3.68 -5.93
N ASN A 85 -6.55 -4.28 -7.03
CA ASN A 85 -7.96 -4.60 -7.28
C ASN A 85 -8.17 -6.11 -7.17
N ARG A 86 -9.36 -6.53 -6.76
CA ARG A 86 -9.76 -7.95 -6.89
C ARG A 86 -9.75 -8.32 -8.36
N ALA A 87 -9.11 -9.44 -8.70
CA ALA A 87 -9.21 -9.99 -10.04
C ALA A 87 -10.54 -10.75 -10.15
N GLU A 88 -11.25 -10.57 -11.26
CA GLU A 88 -12.38 -11.43 -11.55
C GLU A 88 -11.86 -12.87 -11.69
N SER A 89 -12.46 -13.79 -10.93
CA SER A 89 -12.30 -15.21 -11.19
C SER A 89 -12.94 -15.48 -12.53
N SER A 90 -12.14 -15.82 -13.55
CA SER A 90 -12.66 -16.41 -14.78
C SER A 90 -13.48 -17.64 -14.40
N ALA A 91 -14.79 -17.53 -14.60
CA ALA A 91 -15.72 -18.66 -14.50
C ALA A 91 -15.42 -19.68 -15.61
#